data_AF-A0A1Y4RRJ2-F1
#
_entry.id   AF-A0A1Y4RRJ2-F1
#
_cell.length_a   1.000
_cell.length_b   1.000
_cell.length_c   1.000
_cell.angle_alpha   90.00
_cell.angle_beta   90.00
_cell.angle_gamma   90.00
#
_symmetry.space_group_name_H-M   'P 1'
#
loop_
_entity.id
_entity.type
_entity.pdbx_description
1 polymer ?
#
loop_
_entity_poly.entity_id
_entity_poly.type
_entity_poly.pdbx_seq_one_letter_code
_entity_poly.pdbx_strand_id
1 'polypeptide(L)'
;MHRHIFRVSFTGHNQHRGQRMACRPDLFRVKLNQRISRADLLSLIHKELEAVSVHIHRIDSHMNQKLQSVCQGQAAGMGTQLYYLQRLRYLDDVPLILDHNYFLKELMPGLTPEIAEHSIYEYLEQTLGFTISTSKRTMTVERVTQVDETYLDMNDYNCMAVISSQTFNADGIQFEYTQSRHRPDHFQFQDVAVRKKNS
;
A
#
# COMPACT_ATOMS: atom_id res chain seq x y z
N MET A 1 -2.38 21.61 -26.28
CA MET A 1 -1.51 20.75 -25.44
C MET A 1 -1.36 21.41 -24.08
N HIS A 2 -2.11 20.99 -23.07
CA HIS A 2 -1.88 21.41 -21.69
C HIS A 2 -1.70 20.15 -20.85
N ARG A 3 -0.49 19.98 -20.32
CA ARG A 3 -0.11 18.89 -19.41
C ARG A 3 -0.47 19.38 -18.01
N HIS A 4 -1.45 18.76 -17.36
CA HIS A 4 -1.66 18.97 -15.94
C HIS A 4 -0.75 18.01 -15.18
N ILE A 5 0.44 18.49 -14.83
CA ILE A 5 1.34 17.80 -13.91
C ILE A 5 0.85 18.16 -12.50
N PHE A 6 0.24 17.21 -11.78
CA PHE A 6 0.04 17.37 -10.34
C PHE A 6 1.38 17.12 -9.66
N ARG A 7 2.18 18.18 -9.52
CA ARG A 7 3.44 18.12 -8.76
C ARG A 7 3.10 18.36 -7.29
N VAL A 8 2.87 17.30 -6.53
CA VAL A 8 2.84 17.40 -5.07
C VAL A 8 4.30 17.41 -4.60
N SER A 9 4.83 18.60 -4.34
CA SER A 9 6.18 18.76 -3.77
C SER A 9 6.03 18.89 -2.26
N PHE A 10 6.61 17.96 -1.50
CA PHE A 10 6.82 18.12 -0.08
C PHE A 10 8.00 19.07 0.13
N THR A 11 7.80 20.38 -0.02
CA THR A 11 8.84 21.36 0.30
C THR A 11 8.85 21.58 1.81
N GLY A 12 9.68 20.81 2.53
CA GLY A 12 10.08 21.14 3.88
C GLY A 12 11.13 22.26 3.86
N HIS A 13 10.70 23.52 3.68
CA HIS A 13 11.57 24.65 4.02
C HIS A 13 11.10 25.28 5.33
N ASN A 14 11.81 24.95 6.40
CA ASN A 14 11.62 25.52 7.71
C ASN A 14 12.44 26.81 7.81
N GLN A 15 11.79 27.98 7.67
CA GLN A 15 12.42 29.27 7.96
C GLN A 15 12.17 29.77 9.40
N HIS A 16 11.55 28.97 10.27
CA HIS A 16 11.39 29.34 11.68
C HIS A 16 11.79 28.19 12.61
N ARG A 17 12.97 28.33 13.25
CA ARG A 17 13.42 27.49 14.36
C ARG A 17 12.30 27.43 15.42
N GLY A 18 11.74 26.24 15.66
CA GLY A 18 10.97 25.94 16.87
C GLY A 18 9.51 25.50 16.72
N GLN A 19 8.92 25.47 15.51
CA GLN A 19 7.57 24.89 15.34
C GLN A 19 7.63 23.55 14.61
N ARG A 20 7.25 22.47 15.29
CA ARG A 20 7.01 21.16 14.66
C ARG A 20 5.98 21.36 13.55
N MET A 21 6.26 20.87 12.34
CA MET A 21 5.30 20.91 11.23
C MET A 21 4.03 20.17 11.70
N ALA A 22 2.95 20.90 11.97
CA ALA A 22 1.72 20.28 12.47
C ALA A 22 1.07 19.51 11.31
N CYS A 23 1.10 18.18 11.36
CA CYS A 23 0.36 17.37 10.41
C CYS A 23 -1.11 17.79 10.39
N ARG A 24 -1.63 18.09 9.20
CA ARG A 24 -3.07 18.27 8.93
C ARG A 24 -3.55 17.12 8.03
N PRO A 25 -3.89 15.96 8.62
CA PRO A 25 -4.30 14.76 7.86
C PRO A 25 -5.49 15.03 6.93
N ASP A 26 -6.36 15.97 7.32
CA ASP A 26 -7.61 16.29 6.64
C ASP A 26 -7.42 17.04 5.31
N LEU A 27 -6.22 17.54 5.02
CA LEU A 27 -5.97 18.41 3.86
C LEU A 27 -5.44 17.67 2.62
N PHE A 28 -5.07 16.39 2.71
CA PHE A 28 -4.52 15.67 1.57
C PHE A 28 -5.13 14.28 1.38
N ARG A 29 -5.99 14.16 0.35
CA ARG A 29 -6.51 12.88 -0.11
C ARG A 29 -6.63 12.85 -1.62
N VAL A 30 -5.96 11.90 -2.26
CA VAL A 30 -6.03 11.65 -3.70
C VAL A 30 -6.54 10.23 -3.92
N LYS A 31 -7.51 10.03 -4.81
CA LYS A 31 -8.02 8.71 -5.20
C LYS A 31 -7.74 8.48 -6.68
N LEU A 32 -7.17 7.33 -6.99
CA LEU A 32 -6.82 6.91 -8.34
C LEU A 32 -7.45 5.54 -8.60
N ASN A 33 -8.18 5.42 -9.71
CA ASN A 33 -8.64 4.15 -10.23
C ASN A 33 -7.80 3.82 -11.46
N GLN A 34 -7.00 2.76 -11.39
CA GLN A 34 -6.06 2.41 -12.45
C GLN A 34 -6.24 0.94 -12.84
N ARG A 35 -6.18 0.66 -14.15
CA ARG A 35 -5.92 -0.71 -14.62
C ARG A 35 -4.48 -1.03 -14.32
N ILE A 36 -4.23 -2.22 -13.79
CA ILE A 36 -2.88 -2.62 -13.41
C ILE A 36 -2.16 -3.10 -14.67
N SER A 37 -1.05 -2.45 -15.01
CA SER A 37 -0.10 -2.98 -15.98
C SER A 37 0.97 -3.82 -15.27
N ARG A 38 1.66 -4.69 -16.03
CA ARG A 38 2.84 -5.40 -15.53
C ARG A 38 3.92 -4.46 -14.96
N ALA A 39 4.08 -3.27 -15.53
CA ALA A 39 5.01 -2.27 -15.00
C ALA A 39 4.58 -1.72 -13.64
N ASP A 40 3.28 -1.55 -13.41
CA ASP A 40 2.75 -1.11 -12.11
C ASP A 40 2.96 -2.18 -11.03
N LEU A 41 2.85 -3.46 -11.39
CA LEU A 41 3.19 -4.59 -10.53
C LEU A 41 4.69 -4.59 -10.20
N LEU A 42 5.55 -4.41 -11.21
CA LEU A 42 7.02 -4.35 -11.03
C LEU A 42 7.49 -3.14 -10.19
N SER A 43 6.79 -2.00 -10.26
CA SER A 43 7.10 -0.83 -9.41
C SER A 43 6.78 -1.06 -7.93
N LEU A 44 5.90 -2.01 -7.60
CA LEU A 44 5.66 -2.47 -6.24
C LEU A 44 6.76 -3.42 -5.74
N ILE A 45 7.63 -3.92 -6.64
CA ILE A 45 8.44 -5.12 -6.45
C ILE A 45 9.91 -4.89 -6.09
N HIS A 46 10.55 -3.74 -6.30
CA HIS A 46 12.00 -3.65 -6.03
C HIS A 46 12.44 -2.47 -5.17
N LYS A 47 12.61 -2.75 -3.88
CA LYS A 47 13.75 -2.38 -3.03
C LYS A 47 13.93 -3.49 -1.99
N GLU A 48 15.12 -3.64 -1.41
CA GLU A 48 15.42 -4.64 -0.38
C GLU A 48 14.29 -4.69 0.66
N LEU A 49 13.56 -5.81 0.62
CA LEU A 49 12.36 -6.08 1.37
C LEU A 49 12.75 -7.10 2.42
N GLU A 50 12.57 -6.75 3.69
CA GLU A 50 12.65 -7.72 4.76
C GLU A 50 11.23 -7.97 5.30
N ALA A 51 10.82 -9.23 5.26
CA ALA A 51 9.59 -9.65 5.90
C ALA A 51 9.80 -9.61 7.41
N VAL A 52 9.14 -8.67 8.08
CA VAL A 52 9.20 -8.54 9.54
C VAL A 52 8.36 -9.64 10.19
N SER A 53 7.20 -9.95 9.59
CA SER A 53 6.36 -11.04 10.06
C SER A 53 5.29 -11.46 9.05
N VAL A 54 4.89 -12.73 9.13
CA VAL A 54 3.75 -13.30 8.39
C VAL A 54 2.83 -13.97 9.40
N HIS A 55 1.56 -13.56 9.41
CA HIS A 55 0.54 -14.07 10.31
C HIS A 55 -0.69 -14.50 9.52
N ILE A 56 -1.46 -15.44 10.07
CA ILE A 56 -2.77 -15.83 9.53
C ILE A 56 -3.82 -15.27 10.48
N HIS A 57 -4.65 -14.36 9.98
CA HIS A 57 -5.76 -13.79 10.73
C HIS A 57 -7.09 -14.36 10.24
N ARG A 58 -8.04 -14.56 11.16
CA ARG A 58 -9.44 -14.81 10.81
C ARG A 58 -10.21 -13.51 10.95
N ILE A 59 -11.10 -13.23 10.00
CA ILE A 59 -12.00 -12.10 10.11
C ILE A 59 -13.04 -12.41 11.19
N ASP A 60 -13.04 -11.58 12.22
CA ASP A 60 -14.03 -11.59 13.31
C ASP A 60 -14.62 -10.17 13.52
N SER A 61 -15.51 -10.04 14.50
CA SER A 61 -16.19 -8.79 14.83
C SER A 61 -15.27 -7.69 15.40
N HIS A 62 -14.04 -8.02 15.80
CA HIS A 62 -13.09 -7.08 16.41
C HIS A 62 -12.05 -6.54 15.39
N MET A 63 -11.97 -7.13 14.20
CA MET A 63 -11.12 -6.61 13.13
C MET A 63 -11.59 -5.24 12.60
N ASN A 64 -10.63 -4.33 12.39
CA ASN A 64 -10.86 -2.94 11.98
C ASN A 64 -11.68 -2.84 10.67
N GLN A 65 -12.57 -1.86 10.59
CA GLN A 65 -13.40 -1.54 9.42
C GLN A 65 -12.59 -1.40 8.10
N LYS A 66 -11.32 -0.97 8.16
CA LYS A 66 -10.41 -0.95 6.99
C LYS A 66 -10.11 -2.36 6.47
N LEU A 67 -10.00 -3.36 7.33
CA LEU A 67 -9.80 -4.78 6.97
C LEU A 67 -11.09 -5.44 6.51
N GLN A 68 -12.23 -4.99 7.03
CA GLN A 68 -13.53 -5.33 6.46
C GLN A 68 -13.68 -4.78 5.02
N SER A 69 -12.92 -3.74 4.65
CA SER A 69 -12.92 -3.22 3.27
C SER A 69 -12.19 -4.10 2.25
N VAL A 70 -11.37 -5.07 2.70
CA VAL A 70 -10.85 -6.15 1.82
C VAL A 70 -12.01 -7.00 1.29
N CYS A 71 -13.19 -6.89 1.91
CA CYS A 71 -14.31 -7.80 1.78
C CYS A 71 -15.54 -7.18 1.09
N GLN A 72 -15.44 -5.96 0.53
CA GLN A 72 -16.60 -5.25 -0.02
C GLN A 72 -17.18 -5.86 -1.31
N GLY A 73 -16.55 -6.91 -1.87
CA GLY A 73 -17.10 -7.72 -2.96
C GLY A 73 -17.48 -9.12 -2.49
N GLN A 74 -18.71 -9.30 -2.01
CA GLN A 74 -19.55 -10.51 -1.86
C GLN A 74 -18.98 -11.87 -1.38
N ALA A 75 -17.67 -12.08 -1.20
CA ALA A 75 -17.09 -13.39 -0.91
C ALA A 75 -16.53 -13.55 0.51
N ALA A 76 -16.28 -12.47 1.25
CA ALA A 76 -15.62 -12.56 2.56
C ALA A 76 -16.62 -12.30 3.70
N GLY A 77 -17.33 -13.35 4.09
CA GLY A 77 -18.15 -13.38 5.31
C GLY A 77 -17.31 -13.52 6.58
N MET A 78 -17.95 -13.40 7.75
CA MET A 78 -17.33 -13.73 9.04
C MET A 78 -16.71 -15.15 8.97
N GLY A 79 -15.49 -15.31 9.48
CA GLY A 79 -14.75 -16.58 9.43
C GLY A 79 -13.79 -16.74 8.26
N THR A 80 -13.79 -15.82 7.29
CA THR A 80 -12.81 -15.78 6.20
C THR A 80 -11.39 -15.67 6.75
N GLN A 81 -10.43 -16.41 6.17
CA GLN A 81 -9.03 -16.34 6.55
C GLN A 81 -8.26 -15.39 5.65
N LEU A 82 -7.44 -14.53 6.24
CA LEU A 82 -6.53 -13.65 5.56
C LEU A 82 -5.09 -13.98 5.95
N TYR A 83 -4.18 -13.90 4.99
CA TYR A 83 -2.77 -13.70 5.30
C TYR A 83 -2.56 -12.22 5.63
N TYR A 84 -1.85 -11.96 6.71
CA TYR A 84 -1.34 -10.64 7.07
C TYR A 84 0.17 -10.67 7.01
N LEU A 85 0.75 -9.79 6.20
CA LEU A 85 2.18 -9.61 6.09
C LEU A 85 2.53 -8.20 6.51
N GLN A 86 3.55 -8.09 7.34
CA GLN A 86 4.17 -6.83 7.69
C GLN A 86 5.59 -6.83 7.17
N ARG A 87 5.94 -5.84 6.34
CA ARG A 87 7.25 -5.78 5.68
C ARG A 87 7.88 -4.41 5.85
N LEU A 88 9.20 -4.39 5.97
CA LEU A 88 9.99 -3.17 5.93
C LEU A 88 10.70 -3.08 4.59
N ARG A 89 10.70 -1.88 4.00
CA ARG A 89 11.54 -1.58 2.85
C ARG A 89 12.68 -0.67 3.24
N TYR A 90 13.85 -1.08 2.81
CA TYR A 90 15.10 -0.37 3.03
C TYR A 90 15.47 0.43 1.79
N LEU A 91 16.11 1.57 2.02
CA LEU A 91 16.83 2.33 1.02
C LEU A 91 18.15 2.75 1.65
N ASP A 92 19.26 2.32 1.06
CA ASP A 92 20.60 2.58 1.58
C ASP A 92 20.71 2.18 3.07
N ASP A 93 20.27 0.95 3.39
CA ASP A 93 20.22 0.36 4.75
C ASP A 93 19.33 1.10 5.77
N VAL A 94 18.53 2.09 5.35
CA VAL A 94 17.57 2.79 6.22
C VAL A 94 16.15 2.27 5.99
N PRO A 95 15.43 1.82 7.03
CA PRO A 95 14.02 1.44 6.91
C PRO A 95 13.16 2.70 6.75
N LEU A 96 12.46 2.82 5.63
CA LEU A 96 11.70 4.04 5.29
C LEU A 96 10.22 3.81 5.02
N ILE A 97 9.83 2.55 4.81
CA ILE A 97 8.48 2.19 4.41
C ILE A 97 8.05 0.98 5.21
N LEU A 98 6.90 1.12 5.88
CA LEU A 98 6.22 0.02 6.55
C LEU A 98 5.00 -0.39 5.71
N ASP A 99 5.03 -1.62 5.21
CA ASP A 99 3.92 -2.23 4.48
C ASP A 99 3.07 -3.11 5.39
N HIS A 100 1.77 -2.95 5.26
CA HIS A 100 0.76 -3.89 5.74
C HIS A 100 0.04 -4.48 4.53
N ASN A 101 0.20 -5.78 4.30
CA ASN A 101 -0.48 -6.47 3.20
C ASN A 101 -1.44 -7.51 3.76
N TYR A 102 -2.66 -7.50 3.23
CA TYR A 102 -3.71 -8.43 3.60
C TYR A 102 -4.17 -9.14 2.34
N PHE A 103 -4.14 -10.47 2.37
CA PHE A 103 -4.52 -11.27 1.22
C PHE A 103 -5.55 -12.32 1.59
N LEU A 104 -6.48 -12.58 0.68
CA LEU A 104 -7.46 -13.65 0.82
C LEU A 104 -6.75 -15.01 0.73
N LYS A 105 -6.70 -15.74 1.86
CA LYS A 105 -5.93 -16.99 1.98
C LYS A 105 -6.39 -18.05 0.98
N GLU A 106 -7.69 -18.12 0.70
CA GLU A 106 -8.28 -19.06 -0.26
C GLU A 106 -7.70 -18.92 -1.67
N LEU A 107 -7.32 -17.70 -2.07
CA LEU A 107 -6.74 -17.40 -3.38
C LEU A 107 -5.20 -17.45 -3.37
N MET A 108 -4.60 -17.83 -2.25
CA MET A 108 -3.15 -17.95 -2.06
C MET A 108 -2.78 -19.31 -1.45
N PRO A 109 -3.22 -20.43 -2.06
CA PRO A 109 -2.84 -21.75 -1.57
C PRO A 109 -1.32 -21.86 -1.55
N GLY A 110 -0.73 -22.45 -0.51
CA GLY A 110 0.72 -22.71 -0.46
C GLY A 110 1.63 -21.50 -0.23
N LEU A 111 1.10 -20.32 0.10
CA LEU A 111 1.95 -19.18 0.50
C LEU A 111 2.76 -19.52 1.75
N THR A 112 4.09 -19.43 1.65
CA THR A 112 5.02 -19.60 2.78
C THR A 112 5.74 -18.29 3.11
N PRO A 113 6.37 -18.18 4.30
CA PRO A 113 7.22 -17.02 4.63
C PRO A 113 8.30 -16.73 3.59
N GLU A 114 8.94 -17.76 3.04
CA GLU A 114 9.99 -17.63 2.02
C GLU A 114 9.43 -17.05 0.71
N ILE A 115 8.21 -17.46 0.31
CA ILE A 115 7.52 -16.86 -0.84
C ILE A 115 7.12 -15.42 -0.54
N ALA A 116 6.74 -15.12 0.70
CA ALA A 116 6.31 -13.79 1.14
C ALA A 116 7.46 -12.76 1.24
N GLU A 117 8.71 -13.23 1.36
CA GLU A 117 9.92 -12.41 1.25
C GLU A 117 10.19 -11.96 -0.19
N HIS A 118 9.64 -12.69 -1.17
CA HIS A 118 9.78 -12.39 -2.58
C HIS A 118 8.53 -11.69 -3.16
N SER A 119 8.47 -11.61 -4.49
CA SER A 119 7.35 -11.01 -5.20
C SER A 119 6.11 -11.90 -5.12
N ILE A 120 5.17 -11.53 -4.26
CA ILE A 120 3.86 -12.20 -4.13
C ILE A 120 3.07 -12.16 -5.44
N TYR A 121 3.20 -11.08 -6.22
CA TYR A 121 2.53 -11.00 -7.52
C TYR A 121 3.13 -11.97 -8.54
N GLU A 122 4.44 -12.17 -8.51
CA GLU A 122 5.09 -13.18 -9.35
C GLU A 122 4.60 -14.58 -8.99
N TYR A 123 4.49 -14.88 -7.70
CA TYR A 123 3.89 -16.11 -7.22
C TYR A 123 2.44 -16.30 -7.72
N LEU A 124 1.61 -15.27 -7.59
CA LEU A 124 0.22 -15.30 -8.05
C LEU A 124 0.12 -15.54 -9.56
N GLU A 125 0.84 -14.77 -10.37
CA GLU A 125 0.70 -14.83 -11.83
C GLU A 125 1.42 -16.06 -12.44
N GLN A 126 2.67 -16.32 -12.05
CA GLN A 126 3.49 -17.36 -12.68
C GLN A 126 3.24 -18.74 -12.09
N THR A 127 3.05 -18.84 -10.76
CA THR A 127 2.85 -20.14 -10.10
C THR A 127 1.38 -20.55 -10.09
N LEU A 128 0.48 -19.61 -9.80
CA LEU A 128 -0.96 -19.91 -9.68
C LEU A 128 -1.78 -19.57 -10.94
N GLY A 129 -1.18 -18.92 -11.95
CA GLY A 129 -1.91 -18.51 -13.15
C GLY A 129 -2.97 -17.43 -12.89
N PHE A 130 -2.84 -16.71 -11.77
CA PHE A 130 -3.85 -15.78 -11.30
C PHE A 130 -3.84 -14.50 -12.15
N THR A 131 -5.01 -14.05 -12.62
CA THR A 131 -5.12 -12.84 -13.44
C THR A 131 -5.58 -11.65 -12.60
N ILE A 132 -4.68 -10.68 -12.45
CA ILE A 132 -4.94 -9.42 -11.75
C ILE A 132 -5.54 -8.42 -12.74
N SER A 133 -6.66 -7.80 -12.38
CA SER A 133 -7.45 -6.97 -13.29
C SER A 133 -7.31 -5.48 -13.02
N THR A 134 -7.64 -5.05 -11.80
CA THR A 134 -7.71 -3.61 -11.46
C THR A 134 -7.27 -3.35 -10.04
N SER A 135 -6.82 -2.12 -9.78
CA SER A 135 -6.68 -1.61 -8.40
C SER A 135 -7.32 -0.25 -8.23
N LYS A 136 -7.75 -0.01 -6.99
CA LYS A 136 -8.17 1.28 -6.50
C LYS A 136 -7.18 1.74 -5.44
N ARG A 137 -6.46 2.82 -5.75
CA ARG A 137 -5.43 3.39 -4.88
C ARG A 137 -5.94 4.67 -4.24
N THR A 138 -5.70 4.83 -2.95
CA THR A 138 -5.98 6.05 -2.21
C THR A 138 -4.69 6.50 -1.53
N MET A 139 -4.34 7.77 -1.71
CA MET A 139 -3.20 8.40 -1.05
C MET A 139 -3.72 9.39 -0.02
N THR A 140 -3.18 9.31 1.19
CA THR A 140 -3.51 10.18 2.32
C THR A 140 -2.24 10.60 3.04
N VAL A 141 -2.36 11.63 3.87
CA VAL A 141 -1.38 11.89 4.93
C VAL A 141 -2.03 11.47 6.24
N GLU A 142 -1.39 10.56 6.98
CA GLU A 142 -1.90 10.10 8.29
C GLU A 142 -0.89 10.46 9.39
N ARG A 143 -1.34 10.58 10.63
CA ARG A 143 -0.43 10.73 11.77
C ARG A 143 0.40 9.46 11.94
N VAL A 144 1.59 9.61 12.50
CA VAL A 144 2.39 8.47 12.97
C VAL A 144 1.61 7.65 13.99
N THR A 145 1.82 6.35 13.93
CA THR A 145 1.30 5.37 14.89
C THR A 145 2.45 4.81 15.71
N GLN A 146 2.15 4.19 16.84
CA GLN A 146 3.16 3.51 17.66
C GLN A 146 3.92 2.41 16.89
N VAL A 147 3.24 1.76 15.92
CA VAL A 147 3.88 0.75 15.07
C VAL A 147 4.90 1.41 14.14
N ASP A 148 4.58 2.57 13.55
CA ASP A 148 5.53 3.33 12.73
C ASP A 148 6.80 3.65 13.53
N GLU A 149 6.65 4.19 14.75
CA GLU A 149 7.76 4.57 15.63
C GLU A 149 8.57 3.36 16.14
N THR A 150 7.98 2.16 16.17
CA THR A 150 8.68 0.94 16.57
C THR A 150 9.68 0.49 15.51
N TYR A 151 9.34 0.65 14.23
CA TYR A 151 10.11 0.07 13.12
C TYR A 151 10.84 1.10 12.24
N LEU A 152 10.42 2.37 12.26
CA LEU A 152 10.98 3.43 11.44
C LEU A 152 11.57 4.53 12.33
N ASP A 153 12.74 5.04 11.95
CA ASP A 153 13.24 6.27 12.54
C ASP A 153 12.46 7.46 11.96
N MET A 154 11.58 8.01 12.80
CA MET A 154 10.68 9.09 12.44
C MET A 154 11.34 10.47 12.51
N ASN A 155 12.56 10.62 13.03
CA ASN A 155 13.21 11.92 13.24
C ASN A 155 12.23 12.92 13.92
N ASP A 156 12.02 14.09 13.31
CA ASP A 156 11.06 15.12 13.74
C ASP A 156 9.69 15.04 13.03
N TYR A 157 9.46 14.00 12.21
CA TYR A 157 8.22 13.83 11.46
C TYR A 157 7.12 13.26 12.34
N ASN A 158 5.90 13.83 12.23
CA ASN A 158 4.72 13.39 12.97
C ASN A 158 3.62 12.83 12.05
N CYS A 159 3.96 12.58 10.79
CA CYS A 159 3.05 12.03 9.79
C CYS A 159 3.73 11.13 8.79
N MET A 160 2.91 10.34 8.12
CA MET A 160 3.28 9.39 7.07
C MET A 160 2.52 9.73 5.80
N ALA A 161 3.18 9.61 4.65
CA ALA A 161 2.48 9.51 3.38
C ALA A 161 1.97 8.06 3.24
N VAL A 162 0.66 7.88 3.20
CA VAL A 162 0.03 6.57 3.22
C VAL A 162 -0.62 6.28 1.88
N ILE A 163 -0.18 5.20 1.23
CA ILE A 163 -0.83 4.66 0.04
C ILE A 163 -1.60 3.41 0.46
N SER A 164 -2.90 3.39 0.22
CA SER A 164 -3.71 2.16 0.33
C SER A 164 -4.15 1.68 -1.03
N SER A 165 -4.05 0.36 -1.29
CA SER A 165 -4.54 -0.26 -2.53
C SER A 165 -5.57 -1.34 -2.23
N GLN A 166 -6.63 -1.40 -3.03
CA GLN A 166 -7.57 -2.51 -3.09
C GLN A 166 -7.39 -3.16 -4.47
N THR A 167 -7.05 -4.44 -4.53
CA THR A 167 -6.72 -5.13 -5.79
C THR A 167 -7.72 -6.25 -6.08
N PHE A 168 -8.17 -6.30 -7.33
CA PHE A 168 -9.25 -7.18 -7.79
C PHE A 168 -8.77 -8.08 -8.92
N ASN A 169 -9.25 -9.32 -8.93
CA ASN A 169 -9.01 -10.28 -10.01
C ASN A 169 -9.98 -10.04 -11.19
N ALA A 170 -9.87 -10.86 -12.24
CA ALA A 170 -10.73 -10.78 -13.43
C ALA A 170 -12.23 -10.97 -13.13
N ASP A 171 -12.57 -11.73 -12.08
CA ASP A 171 -13.94 -11.99 -11.63
C ASP A 171 -14.50 -10.86 -10.75
N GLY A 172 -13.71 -9.81 -10.48
CA GLY A 172 -14.09 -8.69 -9.63
C GLY A 172 -14.01 -8.98 -8.12
N ILE A 173 -13.40 -10.11 -7.73
CA ILE A 173 -13.15 -10.44 -6.32
C ILE A 173 -11.95 -9.63 -5.84
N GLN A 174 -12.14 -8.90 -4.73
CA GLN A 174 -11.02 -8.27 -4.05
C GLN A 174 -10.23 -9.32 -3.28
N PHE A 175 -9.00 -9.57 -3.69
CA PHE A 175 -8.14 -10.57 -3.04
C PHE A 175 -7.05 -9.95 -2.18
N GLU A 176 -6.79 -8.66 -2.35
CA GLU A 176 -5.73 -7.96 -1.63
C GLU A 176 -6.18 -6.57 -1.16
N TYR A 177 -5.70 -6.21 0.02
CA TYR A 177 -5.61 -4.83 0.47
C TYR A 177 -4.21 -4.56 0.99
N THR A 178 -3.65 -3.42 0.60
CA THR A 178 -2.35 -2.97 1.07
C THR A 178 -2.47 -1.61 1.70
N GLN A 179 -1.62 -1.36 2.70
CA GLN A 179 -1.33 -0.04 3.23
C GLN A 179 0.19 0.10 3.34
N SER A 180 0.77 0.92 2.47
CA SER A 180 2.18 1.31 2.49
C SER A 180 2.31 2.67 3.16
N ARG A 181 3.05 2.74 4.27
CA ARG A 181 3.27 3.95 5.06
C ARG A 181 4.69 4.41 4.85
N HIS A 182 4.87 5.53 4.15
CA HIS A 182 6.17 6.06 3.75
C HIS A 182 6.59 7.24 4.62
N ARG A 183 7.87 7.26 5.00
CA ARG A 183 8.47 8.45 5.61
C ARG A 183 8.44 9.63 4.62
N PRO A 184 7.96 10.83 5.01
CA PRO A 184 7.64 11.89 4.05
C PRO A 184 8.83 12.44 3.25
N ASP A 185 10.03 12.39 3.79
CA ASP A 185 11.28 12.90 3.19
C ASP A 185 11.80 12.06 2.02
N HIS A 186 11.41 10.78 1.94
CA HIS A 186 11.79 9.87 0.87
C HIS A 186 10.60 9.42 0.01
N PHE A 187 9.48 10.15 0.08
CA PHE A 187 8.29 9.85 -0.68
C PHE A 187 8.10 10.80 -1.86
N GLN A 188 8.03 10.23 -3.06
CA GLN A 188 7.61 10.95 -4.27
C GLN A 188 6.61 10.08 -5.03
N PHE A 189 5.50 10.70 -5.43
CA PHE A 189 4.53 10.06 -6.32
C PHE A 189 4.36 10.90 -7.59
N GLN A 190 4.34 10.22 -8.73
CA GLN A 190 4.09 10.82 -10.03
C GLN A 190 3.09 9.95 -10.79
N ASP A 191 2.04 10.57 -11.33
CA ASP A 191 1.09 9.92 -12.23
C ASP A 191 0.96 10.73 -13.52
N VAL A 192 0.74 10.02 -14.63
CA VAL A 192 0.56 10.63 -15.96
C VAL A 192 -0.87 10.41 -16.41
N ALA A 193 -1.69 11.45 -16.33
CA ALA A 193 -3.05 11.42 -16.84
C ALA A 193 -3.08 11.69 -18.36
N VAL A 194 -3.57 10.72 -19.14
CA VAL A 194 -3.79 10.88 -20.59
C VAL A 194 -5.28 11.02 -20.87
N ARG A 195 -5.66 12.10 -21.58
CA ARG A 195 -7.05 12.29 -22.04
C ARG A 195 -7.32 11.40 -23.24
N LYS A 196 -8.23 10.42 -23.11
CA LYS A 196 -8.78 9.72 -24.28
C LYS A 196 -9.63 10.70 -25.10
N LYS A 197 -9.33 10.85 -26.39
CA LYS A 197 -10.28 11.41 -27.35
C LYS A 197 -11.29 10.32 -27.66
N ASN A 198 -12.58 10.58 -27.44
CA ASN A 198 -13.63 9.71 -27.98
C ASN A 198 -13.56 9.83 -29.51
N SER A 199 -13.27 8.73 -30.18
CA SER A 199 -13.40 8.54 -31.62
C SER A 199 -14.75 7.89 -31.91
#